data_AF-A0A1W2EXF7-F1
#
_entry.id   AF-A0A1W2EXF7-F1
#
_cell.length_a   1.000
_cell.length_b   1.000
_cell.length_c   1.000
_cell.angle_alpha   90.00
_cell.angle_beta   90.00
_cell.angle_gamma   90.00
#
_symmetry.space_group_name_H-M   'P 1'
#
loop_
_entity.id
_entity.type
_entity.pdbx_description
1 polymer ?
#
loop_
_entity_poly.entity_id
_entity_poly.type
_entity_poly.pdbx_seq_one_letter_code
_entity_poly.pdbx_strand_id
1 'polypeptide(L)'
;MNRVLRRVLALSAAGLLFAATPATAAEASGGVNDFSCRPSAAHPRPVVTAHGLFGNGPGNFLAIAPLLASKGYCVFTPTYGQSVIPGIGGTDYVQNSAKEFGSYIDKVLTATGAAKVDVVGHSEGGIMPRYYLKNLGGAAKVNHFVALAPPNHGTTMSGIAELAKLFPGAAQLLVGGLCKSCLQLIRDSDFIRDLNAGGETQPGVRYTVIVSTTDFLVTPTSTSFLTGPDVRNIVIQDEHPGVFVGHIQLAYDPISIGYVTAALA
;
A
#
# COMPACT_ATOMS: atom_id res chain seq x y z
N MET A 1 63.96 50.95 46.84
CA MET A 1 63.72 51.13 45.38
C MET A 1 62.41 50.45 45.02
N ASN A 2 61.47 51.24 44.46
CA ASN A 2 60.29 50.90 43.63
C ASN A 2 59.26 49.89 44.17
N ARG A 3 58.11 50.37 44.71
CA ARG A 3 56.85 50.72 44.00
C ARG A 3 56.27 49.56 43.17
N VAL A 4 55.03 49.14 43.47
CA VAL A 4 53.81 49.40 42.68
C VAL A 4 52.68 48.40 43.03
N LEU A 5 51.52 48.99 43.38
CA LEU A 5 50.15 48.47 43.46
C LEU A 5 49.71 47.58 42.27
N ARG A 6 48.85 46.57 42.50
CA ARG A 6 47.78 46.14 41.56
C ARG A 6 46.81 45.20 42.29
N ARG A 7 45.66 45.72 42.77
CA ARG A 7 44.34 45.76 42.11
C ARG A 7 43.74 44.38 41.82
N VAL A 8 42.70 44.10 42.60
CA VAL A 8 41.70 43.04 42.45
C VAL A 8 41.04 43.09 41.07
N LEU A 9 40.95 41.94 40.40
CA LEU A 9 39.94 41.66 39.38
C LEU A 9 39.32 40.30 39.70
N ALA A 10 38.09 40.31 40.21
CA ALA A 10 37.22 39.16 40.20
C ALA A 10 36.70 38.98 38.76
N LEU A 11 37.08 37.88 38.10
CA LEU A 11 36.41 37.45 36.87
C LEU A 11 35.16 36.65 37.25
N SER A 12 34.00 37.27 37.09
CA SER A 12 32.71 36.58 37.03
C SER A 12 32.59 35.88 35.68
N ALA A 13 32.74 34.55 35.66
CA ALA A 13 32.42 33.73 34.50
C ALA A 13 30.89 33.55 34.41
N ALA A 14 30.22 34.40 33.63
CA ALA A 14 28.84 34.17 33.21
C ALA A 14 28.84 33.11 32.09
N GLY A 15 28.80 31.83 32.48
CA GLY A 15 28.56 30.73 31.55
C GLY A 15 27.11 30.74 31.11
N LEU A 16 26.86 31.08 29.84
CA LEU A 16 25.58 30.87 29.18
C LEU A 16 25.30 29.36 29.11
N LEU A 17 24.43 28.87 29.97
CA LEU A 17 23.84 27.54 29.87
C LEU A 17 22.88 27.54 28.67
N PHE A 18 23.33 27.01 27.53
CA PHE A 18 22.41 26.52 26.51
C PHE A 18 21.71 25.29 27.08
N ALA A 19 20.50 25.48 27.60
CA ALA A 19 19.59 24.37 27.81
C ALA A 19 19.20 23.82 26.44
N ALA A 20 19.89 22.78 25.98
CA ALA A 20 19.39 21.94 24.91
C ALA A 20 18.08 21.31 25.43
N THR A 21 16.95 21.76 24.91
CA THR A 21 15.70 21.03 25.09
C THR A 21 15.91 19.64 24.49
N PRO A 22 15.72 18.55 25.25
CA PRO A 22 15.65 17.25 24.61
C PRO A 22 14.37 17.31 23.77
N ALA A 23 14.53 17.40 22.45
CA ALA A 23 13.48 16.92 21.56
C ALA A 23 13.36 15.43 21.87
N THR A 24 12.44 15.09 22.78
CA THR A 24 11.95 13.73 22.90
C THR A 24 11.39 13.39 21.54
N ALA A 25 12.18 12.72 20.71
CA ALA A 25 11.66 12.02 19.56
C ALA A 25 10.58 11.11 20.13
N ALA A 26 9.31 11.46 19.90
CA ALA A 26 8.21 10.60 20.27
C ALA A 26 8.53 9.23 19.69
N GLU A 27 8.66 8.20 20.55
CA GLU A 27 8.73 6.84 20.06
C GLU A 27 7.51 6.64 19.17
N ALA A 28 7.74 6.29 17.91
CA ALA A 28 6.65 6.07 16.99
C ALA A 28 5.78 4.94 17.54
N SER A 29 4.55 5.29 17.90
CA SER A 29 3.50 4.32 18.13
C SER A 29 3.06 3.80 16.77
N GLY A 30 3.74 2.80 16.24
CA GLY A 30 3.20 2.02 15.12
C GLY A 30 1.76 1.61 15.43
N GLY A 31 0.90 1.53 14.42
CA GLY A 31 -0.52 1.36 14.67
C GLY A 31 -1.30 1.01 13.42
N VAL A 32 -2.42 0.32 13.59
CA VAL A 32 -3.34 -0.01 12.50
C VAL A 32 -4.59 0.86 12.64
N ASN A 33 -4.90 1.65 11.61
CA ASN A 33 -6.00 2.61 11.56
C ASN A 33 -5.99 3.68 12.67
N ASP A 34 -4.83 3.94 13.26
CA ASP A 34 -4.63 5.01 14.23
C ASP A 34 -4.25 6.32 13.52
N PHE A 35 -5.22 7.23 13.40
CA PHE A 35 -5.00 8.55 12.80
C PHE A 35 -4.19 9.51 13.70
N SER A 36 -3.94 9.15 14.96
CA SER A 36 -3.01 9.86 15.85
C SER A 36 -1.55 9.41 15.65
N CYS A 37 -1.32 8.31 14.91
CA CYS A 37 0.02 7.81 14.61
C CYS A 37 0.88 8.88 13.90
N ARG A 38 2.17 8.93 14.25
CA ARG A 38 3.16 9.83 13.64
C ARG A 38 4.30 8.99 13.06
N PRO A 39 4.50 9.01 11.72
CA PRO A 39 5.62 8.32 11.08
C PRO A 39 6.97 8.73 11.69
N SER A 40 7.85 7.76 11.96
CA SER A 40 9.19 8.01 12.50
C SER A 40 10.18 8.40 11.41
N ALA A 41 11.39 8.81 11.80
CA ALA A 41 12.50 8.95 10.85
C ALA A 41 12.88 7.63 10.16
N ALA A 42 12.72 6.49 10.86
CA ALA A 42 13.00 5.17 10.29
C ALA A 42 11.93 4.74 9.27
N HIS A 43 10.67 5.09 9.53
CA HIS A 43 9.52 4.81 8.66
C HIS A 43 8.73 6.10 8.41
N PRO A 44 9.23 7.02 7.56
CA PRO A 44 8.70 8.38 7.42
C PRO A 44 7.41 8.47 6.60
N ARG A 45 6.92 7.35 6.07
CA ARG A 45 5.74 7.28 5.22
C ARG A 45 4.75 6.29 5.82
N PRO A 46 3.47 6.67 6.02
CA PRO A 46 2.44 5.72 6.38
C PRO A 46 2.17 4.75 5.22
N VAL A 47 1.71 3.55 5.55
CA VAL A 47 1.31 2.53 4.58
C VAL A 47 -0.20 2.53 4.45
N VAL A 48 -0.72 2.67 3.24
CA VAL A 48 -2.16 2.57 2.95
C VAL A 48 -2.41 1.33 2.12
N THR A 49 -3.27 0.43 2.60
CA THR A 49 -3.51 -0.85 1.93
C THR A 49 -4.73 -0.79 1.02
N ALA A 50 -4.75 -1.57 -0.06
CA ALA A 50 -5.88 -1.69 -0.98
C ALA A 50 -6.27 -3.17 -1.16
N HIS A 51 -7.46 -3.55 -0.70
CA HIS A 51 -7.90 -4.96 -0.65
C HIS A 51 -8.35 -5.48 -2.01
N GLY A 52 -8.46 -6.80 -2.17
CA GLY A 52 -8.96 -7.41 -3.39
C GLY A 52 -10.48 -7.36 -3.56
N LEU A 53 -10.93 -7.86 -4.70
CA LEU A 53 -12.35 -8.11 -5.01
C LEU A 53 -13.02 -8.87 -3.87
N PHE A 54 -14.23 -8.46 -3.54
CA PHE A 54 -15.10 -9.07 -2.53
C PHE A 54 -14.57 -9.03 -1.08
N GLY A 55 -13.37 -8.49 -0.87
CA GLY A 55 -12.75 -8.35 0.44
C GLY A 55 -13.12 -7.03 1.12
N ASN A 56 -12.39 -6.75 2.19
CA ASN A 56 -12.38 -5.47 2.89
C ASN A 56 -10.99 -5.23 3.49
N GLY A 57 -10.74 -4.00 3.93
CA GLY A 57 -9.44 -3.58 4.46
C GLY A 57 -8.97 -4.45 5.64
N PRO A 58 -9.71 -4.51 6.76
CA PRO A 58 -9.29 -5.27 7.94
C PRO A 58 -9.06 -6.77 7.67
N GLY A 59 -9.95 -7.39 6.89
CA GLY A 59 -9.87 -8.83 6.60
C GLY A 59 -8.70 -9.18 5.69
N ASN A 60 -8.51 -8.46 4.59
CA ASN A 60 -7.47 -8.78 3.59
C ASN A 60 -6.06 -8.55 4.17
N PHE A 61 -5.88 -7.61 5.09
CA PHE A 61 -4.57 -7.25 5.64
C PHE A 61 -4.39 -7.67 7.10
N LEU A 62 -5.15 -8.67 7.57
CA LEU A 62 -5.10 -9.13 8.95
C LEU A 62 -3.73 -9.69 9.37
N ALA A 63 -2.90 -10.13 8.42
CA ALA A 63 -1.52 -10.55 8.69
C ALA A 63 -0.50 -9.42 8.44
N ILE A 64 -0.57 -8.76 7.28
CA ILE A 64 0.38 -7.71 6.89
C ILE A 64 0.31 -6.50 7.83
N ALA A 65 -0.89 -5.97 8.10
CA ALA A 65 -1.02 -4.69 8.80
C ALA A 65 -0.50 -4.76 10.26
N PRO A 66 -0.87 -5.76 11.08
CA PRO A 66 -0.31 -5.88 12.42
C PRO A 66 1.20 -6.13 12.42
N LEU A 67 1.73 -6.90 11.46
CA LEU A 67 3.17 -7.13 11.36
C LEU A 67 3.91 -5.82 11.05
N LEU A 68 3.45 -5.04 10.08
CA LEU A 68 4.06 -3.74 9.76
C LEU A 68 3.93 -2.77 10.94
N ALA A 69 2.77 -2.73 11.60
CA ALA A 69 2.60 -1.91 12.81
C ALA A 69 3.57 -2.31 13.93
N SER A 70 3.80 -3.61 14.14
CA SER A 70 4.80 -4.11 15.11
C SER A 70 6.25 -3.72 14.76
N LYS A 71 6.50 -3.36 13.50
CA LYS A 71 7.78 -2.82 13.01
C LYS A 71 7.85 -1.29 13.07
N GLY A 72 6.83 -0.62 13.60
CA GLY A 72 6.81 0.83 13.76
C GLY A 72 6.23 1.62 12.58
N TYR A 73 5.55 0.96 11.64
CA TYR A 73 4.81 1.66 10.57
C TYR A 73 3.45 2.16 11.08
N CYS A 74 3.03 3.33 10.61
CA CYS A 74 1.61 3.73 10.65
C CYS A 74 0.89 3.07 9.47
N VAL A 75 -0.07 2.18 9.71
CA VAL A 75 -0.75 1.40 8.67
C VAL A 75 -2.24 1.72 8.65
N PHE A 76 -2.81 1.90 7.47
CA PHE A 76 -4.21 2.24 7.27
C PHE A 76 -4.85 1.30 6.26
N THR A 77 -5.99 0.70 6.63
CA THR A 77 -6.66 -0.35 5.87
C THR A 77 -8.08 0.05 5.49
N PRO A 78 -8.27 1.02 4.56
CA PRO A 78 -9.60 1.42 4.13
C PRO A 78 -10.34 0.25 3.47
N THR A 79 -11.67 0.34 3.51
CA THR A 79 -12.53 -0.45 2.63
C THR A 79 -13.15 0.51 1.62
N TYR A 80 -13.05 0.19 0.34
CA TYR A 80 -13.54 1.02 -0.77
C TYR A 80 -14.47 0.22 -1.68
N GLY A 81 -15.21 0.92 -2.55
CA GLY A 81 -16.08 0.27 -3.54
C GLY A 81 -17.08 -0.69 -2.90
N GLN A 82 -17.60 -0.29 -1.73
CA GLN A 82 -18.49 -1.11 -0.92
C GLN A 82 -19.75 -1.48 -1.69
N SER A 83 -20.11 -2.75 -1.62
CA SER A 83 -21.35 -3.26 -2.20
C SER A 83 -22.55 -2.96 -1.30
N VAL A 84 -23.74 -3.34 -1.76
CA VAL A 84 -24.96 -3.34 -0.94
C VAL A 84 -24.92 -4.37 0.20
N ILE A 85 -24.00 -5.33 0.15
CA ILE A 85 -23.75 -6.30 1.22
C ILE A 85 -22.63 -5.75 2.13
N PRO A 86 -22.90 -5.48 3.41
CA PRO A 86 -21.90 -4.94 4.33
C PRO A 86 -20.65 -5.82 4.43
N GLY A 87 -19.48 -5.19 4.43
CA GLY A 87 -18.19 -5.89 4.57
C GLY A 87 -17.64 -6.46 3.26
N ILE A 88 -18.33 -6.31 2.13
CA ILE A 88 -17.85 -6.68 0.79
C ILE A 88 -17.56 -5.40 0.00
N GLY A 89 -16.32 -5.22 -0.44
CA GLY A 89 -15.87 -4.08 -1.22
C GLY A 89 -15.15 -4.45 -2.52
N GLY A 90 -14.61 -3.43 -3.18
CA GLY A 90 -13.92 -3.56 -4.45
C GLY A 90 -14.85 -3.92 -5.60
N THR A 91 -16.16 -3.67 -5.44
CA THR A 91 -17.20 -4.11 -6.40
C THR A 91 -17.78 -2.98 -7.25
N ASP A 92 -17.59 -1.71 -6.87
CA ASP A 92 -17.97 -0.58 -7.72
C ASP A 92 -16.97 -0.40 -8.89
N TYR A 93 -17.25 0.53 -9.81
CA TYR A 93 -16.32 0.93 -10.84
C TYR A 93 -14.98 1.33 -10.22
N VAL A 94 -13.88 0.87 -10.82
CA VAL A 94 -12.52 1.16 -10.34
C VAL A 94 -12.26 2.67 -10.27
N GLN A 95 -12.85 3.45 -11.17
CA GLN A 95 -12.72 4.91 -11.19
C GLN A 95 -13.35 5.57 -9.95
N ASN A 96 -14.46 5.05 -9.44
CA ASN A 96 -15.11 5.57 -8.24
C ASN A 96 -14.30 5.17 -7.00
N SER A 97 -13.94 3.88 -6.91
CA SER A 97 -13.07 3.36 -5.87
C SER A 97 -11.74 4.12 -5.76
N ALA A 98 -11.15 4.51 -6.89
CA ALA A 98 -9.92 5.30 -6.94
C ALA A 98 -10.09 6.74 -6.41
N LYS A 99 -11.28 7.35 -6.58
CA LYS A 99 -11.59 8.66 -6.00
C LYS A 99 -11.76 8.57 -4.48
N GLU A 100 -12.47 7.53 -4.00
CA GLU A 100 -12.60 7.23 -2.57
C GLU A 100 -11.22 7.02 -1.93
N PHE A 101 -10.38 6.20 -2.58
CA PHE A 101 -9.03 5.92 -2.12
C PHE A 101 -8.14 7.15 -2.12
N GLY A 102 -8.21 7.99 -3.16
CA GLY A 102 -7.48 9.27 -3.21
C GLY A 102 -7.88 10.21 -2.07
N SER A 103 -9.18 10.29 -1.76
CA SER A 103 -9.69 11.09 -0.64
C SER A 103 -9.23 10.53 0.72
N TYR A 104 -9.15 9.20 0.83
CA TYR A 104 -8.62 8.54 2.02
C TYR A 104 -7.12 8.79 2.20
N ILE A 105 -6.32 8.74 1.12
CA ILE A 105 -4.90 9.10 1.16
C ILE A 105 -4.73 10.54 1.64
N ASP A 106 -5.54 11.49 1.16
CA ASP A 106 -5.47 12.89 1.60
C ASP A 106 -5.76 13.04 3.09
N LYS A 107 -6.72 12.28 3.61
CA LYS A 107 -7.00 12.21 5.05
C LYS A 107 -5.81 11.67 5.83
N VAL A 108 -5.17 10.60 5.35
CA VAL A 108 -3.99 10.00 5.98
C VAL A 108 -2.81 10.96 6.00
N LEU A 109 -2.50 11.60 4.87
CA LEU A 109 -1.42 12.59 4.76
C LEU A 109 -1.66 13.78 5.69
N THR A 110 -2.90 14.30 5.71
CA THR A 110 -3.29 15.41 6.60
C THR A 110 -3.12 15.03 8.08
N ALA A 111 -3.56 13.84 8.48
CA ALA A 111 -3.51 13.40 9.87
C ALA A 111 -2.09 13.10 10.35
N THR A 112 -1.27 12.49 9.50
CA THR A 112 0.10 12.05 9.85
C THR A 112 1.15 13.13 9.64
N GLY A 113 0.90 14.11 8.78
CA GLY A 113 1.86 15.13 8.37
C GLY A 113 2.89 14.64 7.34
N ALA A 114 2.76 13.41 6.84
CA ALA A 114 3.64 12.88 5.80
C ALA A 114 3.37 13.54 4.44
N ALA A 115 4.42 13.65 3.61
CA ALA A 115 4.30 14.20 2.24
C ALA A 115 3.82 13.16 1.22
N LYS A 116 4.13 11.88 1.45
CA LYS A 116 3.76 10.74 0.61
C LYS A 116 3.41 9.52 1.47
N VAL A 117 2.64 8.61 0.90
CA VAL A 117 2.37 7.27 1.45
C VAL A 117 3.12 6.20 0.65
N ASP A 118 3.29 5.02 1.24
CA ASP A 118 3.53 3.79 0.50
C ASP A 118 2.20 3.02 0.40
N VAL A 119 1.95 2.33 -0.72
CA VAL A 119 0.70 1.60 -0.97
C VAL A 119 0.99 0.10 -1.08
N VAL A 120 0.21 -0.72 -0.39
CA VAL A 120 0.24 -2.19 -0.53
C VAL A 120 -1.12 -2.67 -1.04
N GLY A 121 -1.16 -3.10 -2.30
CA GLY A 121 -2.34 -3.63 -2.97
C GLY A 121 -2.36 -5.16 -3.04
N HIS A 122 -3.53 -5.76 -2.99
CA HIS A 122 -3.74 -7.18 -3.29
C HIS A 122 -4.82 -7.35 -4.36
N SER A 123 -4.54 -8.15 -5.40
CA SER A 123 -5.52 -8.47 -6.45
C SER A 123 -6.08 -7.21 -7.12
N GLU A 124 -7.40 -7.00 -7.11
CA GLU A 124 -8.06 -5.76 -7.58
C GLU A 124 -7.52 -4.49 -6.90
N GLY A 125 -7.09 -4.58 -5.64
CA GLY A 125 -6.37 -3.51 -4.95
C GLY A 125 -4.98 -3.24 -5.49
N GLY A 126 -4.53 -3.98 -6.51
CA GLY A 126 -3.40 -3.61 -7.34
C GLY A 126 -3.78 -2.83 -8.62
N ILE A 127 -5.06 -2.78 -8.98
CA ILE A 127 -5.57 -2.10 -10.18
C ILE A 127 -6.13 -0.74 -9.85
N MET A 128 -6.94 -0.65 -8.79
CA MET A 128 -7.49 0.62 -8.35
C MET A 128 -6.40 1.67 -8.06
N PRO A 129 -5.32 1.35 -7.30
CA PRO A 129 -4.23 2.31 -7.10
C PRO A 129 -3.51 2.68 -8.40
N ARG A 130 -3.33 1.75 -9.37
CA ARG A 130 -2.74 2.11 -10.68
C ARG A 130 -3.58 3.16 -11.40
N TYR A 131 -4.91 3.03 -11.38
CA TYR A 131 -5.78 4.04 -11.95
C TYR A 131 -5.64 5.38 -11.22
N TYR A 132 -5.60 5.38 -9.89
CA TYR A 132 -5.38 6.59 -9.08
C TYR A 132 -4.04 7.28 -9.42
N LEU A 133 -2.95 6.51 -9.49
CA LEU A 133 -1.62 7.00 -9.84
C LEU A 133 -1.61 7.67 -11.22
N LYS A 134 -2.20 7.01 -12.21
CA LYS A 134 -2.17 7.45 -13.62
C LYS A 134 -3.13 8.60 -13.93
N ASN A 135 -4.35 8.54 -13.41
CA ASN A 135 -5.44 9.40 -13.90
C ASN A 135 -5.89 10.45 -12.89
N LEU A 136 -5.56 10.30 -11.61
CA LEU A 136 -6.08 11.15 -10.53
C LEU A 136 -4.98 11.90 -9.77
N GLY A 137 -3.77 11.98 -10.34
CA GLY A 137 -2.64 12.70 -9.75
C GLY A 137 -1.98 11.97 -8.56
N GLY A 138 -2.26 10.68 -8.36
CA GLY A 138 -1.74 9.91 -7.23
C GLY A 138 -0.23 9.78 -7.19
N ALA A 139 0.45 9.90 -8.34
CA ALA A 139 1.92 9.85 -8.43
C ALA A 139 2.62 10.90 -7.56
N ALA A 140 1.99 12.06 -7.32
CA ALA A 140 2.53 13.09 -6.44
C ALA A 140 2.48 12.70 -4.94
N LYS A 141 1.60 11.76 -4.57
CA LYS A 141 1.27 11.41 -3.18
C LYS A 141 1.73 10.01 -2.78
N VAL A 142 2.20 9.20 -3.73
CA VAL A 142 2.70 7.84 -3.49
C VAL A 142 4.19 7.79 -3.77
N ASN A 143 4.94 7.11 -2.90
CA ASN A 143 6.37 6.87 -3.05
C ASN A 143 6.64 5.48 -3.64
N HIS A 144 6.05 4.46 -3.05
CA HIS A 144 6.15 3.08 -3.51
C HIS A 144 4.77 2.45 -3.58
N PHE A 145 4.50 1.77 -4.69
CA PHE A 145 3.35 0.90 -4.85
C PHE A 145 3.80 -0.57 -4.94
N VAL A 146 3.44 -1.34 -3.92
CA VAL A 146 3.70 -2.79 -3.82
C VAL A 146 2.39 -3.52 -4.09
N ALA A 147 2.38 -4.47 -5.02
CA ALA A 147 1.18 -5.19 -5.42
C ALA A 147 1.38 -6.71 -5.37
N LEU A 148 0.48 -7.39 -4.66
CA LEU A 148 0.40 -8.85 -4.55
C LEU A 148 -0.62 -9.36 -5.58
N ALA A 149 -0.18 -10.15 -6.57
CA ALA A 149 -0.98 -10.69 -7.68
C ALA A 149 -1.98 -9.69 -8.32
N PRO A 150 -1.54 -8.48 -8.73
CA PRO A 150 -2.43 -7.56 -9.44
C PRO A 150 -2.80 -8.13 -10.82
N PRO A 151 -4.07 -8.15 -11.27
CA PRO A 151 -4.43 -8.50 -12.65
C PRO A 151 -4.14 -7.33 -13.61
N ASN A 152 -2.87 -6.91 -13.71
CA ASN A 152 -2.46 -5.68 -14.43
C ASN A 152 -2.86 -5.68 -15.90
N HIS A 153 -2.84 -6.85 -16.53
CA HIS A 153 -3.30 -7.09 -17.89
C HIS A 153 -4.61 -7.90 -17.93
N GLY A 154 -5.39 -7.82 -16.86
CA GLY A 154 -6.67 -8.49 -16.68
C GLY A 154 -6.55 -9.96 -16.24
N THR A 155 -7.72 -10.53 -15.95
CA THR A 155 -7.97 -11.94 -15.63
C THR A 155 -9.15 -12.46 -16.48
N THR A 156 -9.71 -13.61 -16.14
CA THR A 156 -10.83 -14.25 -16.82
C THR A 156 -12.10 -14.18 -15.97
N MET A 157 -13.25 -14.17 -16.62
CA MET A 157 -14.54 -14.26 -15.92
C MET A 157 -14.66 -15.57 -15.13
N SER A 158 -14.13 -16.68 -15.64
CA SER A 158 -14.11 -17.96 -14.92
C SER A 158 -13.31 -17.87 -13.63
N GLY A 159 -12.13 -17.25 -13.66
CA GLY A 159 -11.35 -17.00 -12.45
C GLY A 159 -12.13 -16.18 -11.42
N ILE A 160 -12.75 -15.06 -11.85
CA ILE A 160 -13.56 -14.22 -10.96
C ILE A 160 -14.75 -15.00 -10.37
N ALA A 161 -15.38 -15.86 -11.16
CA ALA A 161 -16.47 -16.72 -10.68
C ALA A 161 -15.98 -17.75 -9.64
N GLU A 162 -14.80 -18.35 -9.81
CA GLU A 162 -14.19 -19.23 -8.80
C GLU A 162 -13.85 -18.45 -7.52
N LEU A 163 -13.31 -17.23 -7.65
CA LEU A 163 -13.05 -16.36 -6.51
C LEU A 163 -14.33 -16.09 -5.72
N ALA A 164 -15.42 -15.75 -6.40
CA ALA A 164 -16.69 -15.43 -5.75
C ALA A 164 -17.29 -16.58 -4.93
N LYS A 165 -16.95 -17.85 -5.23
CA LYS A 165 -17.37 -19.00 -4.41
C LYS A 165 -16.75 -19.00 -3.02
N LEU A 166 -15.62 -18.31 -2.85
CA LEU A 166 -14.90 -18.24 -1.58
C LEU A 166 -15.47 -17.17 -0.63
N PHE A 167 -16.30 -16.25 -1.12
CA PHE A 167 -16.82 -15.12 -0.36
C PHE A 167 -18.35 -15.16 -0.28
N PRO A 168 -18.94 -15.32 0.91
CA PRO A 168 -20.38 -15.29 1.09
C PRO A 168 -21.00 -14.02 0.50
N GLY A 169 -22.00 -14.15 -0.37
CA GLY A 169 -22.66 -13.00 -1.02
C GLY A 169 -22.04 -12.55 -2.35
N ALA A 170 -20.79 -12.92 -2.65
CA ALA A 170 -20.10 -12.45 -3.86
C ALA A 170 -20.72 -13.00 -5.16
N ALA A 171 -21.16 -14.26 -5.16
CA ALA A 171 -21.83 -14.86 -6.32
C ALA A 171 -23.13 -14.12 -6.69
N GLN A 172 -23.89 -13.65 -5.68
CA GLN A 172 -25.10 -12.86 -5.88
C GLN A 172 -24.79 -11.50 -6.51
N LEU A 173 -23.68 -10.87 -6.11
CA LEU A 173 -23.23 -9.61 -6.71
C LEU A 173 -22.82 -9.78 -8.17
N LEU A 174 -22.19 -10.90 -8.52
CA LEU A 174 -21.85 -11.23 -9.91
C LEU A 174 -23.11 -11.43 -10.76
N VAL A 175 -23.97 -12.37 -10.35
CA VAL A 175 -25.19 -12.71 -11.11
C VAL A 175 -26.15 -11.53 -11.21
N GLY A 176 -26.25 -10.71 -10.17
CA GLY A 176 -27.06 -9.50 -10.15
C GLY A 176 -26.46 -8.31 -10.92
N GLY A 177 -25.26 -8.45 -11.51
CA GLY A 177 -24.59 -7.37 -12.22
C GLY A 177 -24.19 -6.19 -11.32
N LEU A 178 -24.02 -6.43 -10.02
CA LEU A 178 -23.67 -5.44 -9.01
C LEU A 178 -22.16 -5.30 -8.81
N CYS A 179 -21.35 -6.27 -9.27
CA CYS A 179 -19.91 -6.12 -9.33
C CYS A 179 -19.47 -5.50 -10.66
N LYS A 180 -19.31 -4.17 -10.69
CA LYS A 180 -18.89 -3.40 -11.87
C LYS A 180 -17.42 -3.62 -12.19
N SER A 181 -16.54 -3.57 -11.18
CA SER A 181 -15.11 -3.87 -11.33
C SER A 181 -14.86 -5.28 -11.88
N CYS A 182 -15.71 -6.27 -11.56
CA CYS A 182 -15.56 -7.63 -12.07
C CYS A 182 -15.54 -7.68 -13.60
N LEU A 183 -16.36 -6.86 -14.28
CA LEU A 183 -16.34 -6.76 -15.74
C LEU A 183 -15.12 -5.97 -16.24
N GLN A 184 -14.70 -4.94 -15.50
CA GLN A 184 -13.53 -4.15 -15.85
C GLN A 184 -12.23 -4.93 -15.75
N LEU A 185 -12.13 -5.92 -14.86
CA LEU A 185 -10.92 -6.71 -14.66
C LEU A 185 -10.73 -7.84 -15.68
N ILE A 186 -11.72 -8.09 -16.54
CA ILE A 186 -11.58 -9.08 -17.61
C ILE A 186 -10.53 -8.58 -18.60
N ARG A 187 -9.66 -9.49 -19.05
CA ARG A 187 -8.71 -9.23 -20.13
C ARG A 187 -9.43 -8.60 -21.35
N ASP A 188 -8.76 -7.64 -21.97
CA ASP A 188 -9.22 -6.90 -23.15
C ASP A 188 -10.50 -6.06 -22.95
N SER A 189 -10.98 -5.91 -21.71
CA SER A 189 -11.99 -4.90 -21.38
C SER A 189 -11.49 -3.51 -21.80
N ASP A 190 -12.41 -2.61 -22.13
CA ASP A 190 -12.04 -1.21 -22.46
C ASP A 190 -11.23 -0.59 -21.31
N PHE A 191 -11.59 -0.89 -20.06
CA PHE A 191 -10.88 -0.41 -18.89
C PHE A 191 -9.41 -0.89 -18.83
N ILE A 192 -9.14 -2.19 -19.04
CA ILE A 192 -7.76 -2.71 -19.00
C ILE A 192 -6.94 -2.17 -20.17
N ARG A 193 -7.55 -2.03 -21.36
CA ARG A 193 -6.90 -1.41 -22.51
C ARG A 193 -6.53 0.05 -22.23
N ASP A 194 -7.46 0.83 -21.69
CA ASP A 194 -7.22 2.24 -21.36
C ASP A 194 -6.20 2.39 -20.23
N LEU A 195 -6.26 1.56 -19.19
CA LEU A 195 -5.31 1.60 -18.07
C LEU A 195 -3.88 1.30 -18.55
N ASN A 196 -3.70 0.39 -19.50
CA ASN A 196 -2.40 0.03 -20.05
C ASN A 196 -2.00 0.83 -21.30
N ALA A 197 -2.85 1.74 -21.80
CA ALA A 197 -2.50 2.59 -22.93
C ALA A 197 -1.34 3.54 -22.59
N GLY A 198 -0.25 3.51 -23.36
CA GLY A 198 0.97 4.27 -23.05
C GLY A 198 1.82 3.57 -21.97
N GLY A 199 2.41 4.34 -21.06
CA GLY A 199 3.21 3.79 -19.96
C GLY A 199 2.36 3.16 -18.86
N GLU A 200 2.85 2.06 -18.29
CA GLU A 200 2.21 1.34 -17.19
C GLU A 200 2.55 1.91 -15.80
N THR A 201 3.63 2.68 -15.72
CA THR A 201 4.17 3.30 -14.51
C THR A 201 4.16 4.82 -14.59
N GLN A 202 4.19 5.48 -13.44
CA GLN A 202 4.25 6.94 -13.33
C GLN A 202 5.63 7.39 -12.82
N PRO A 203 6.20 8.48 -13.35
CA PRO A 203 7.46 9.02 -12.86
C PRO A 203 7.43 9.33 -11.36
N GLY A 204 8.52 9.02 -10.66
CA GLY A 204 8.67 9.31 -9.22
C GLY A 204 7.92 8.35 -8.29
N VAL A 205 7.44 7.21 -8.80
CA VAL A 205 6.85 6.12 -8.04
C VAL A 205 7.65 4.85 -8.29
N ARG A 206 8.05 4.15 -7.23
CA ARG A 206 8.63 2.79 -7.32
C ARG A 206 7.53 1.75 -7.36
N TYR A 207 7.77 0.65 -8.08
CA TYR A 207 6.81 -0.43 -8.26
C TYR A 207 7.44 -1.77 -7.87
N THR A 208 6.77 -2.50 -6.98
CA THR A 208 7.09 -3.92 -6.74
C THR A 208 5.85 -4.75 -6.99
N VAL A 209 5.96 -5.77 -7.84
CA VAL A 209 4.92 -6.74 -8.11
C VAL A 209 5.39 -8.09 -7.59
N ILE A 210 4.60 -8.73 -6.73
CA ILE A 210 4.90 -10.05 -6.16
C ILE A 210 3.81 -11.00 -6.62
N VAL A 211 4.21 -12.09 -7.25
CA VAL A 211 3.29 -13.04 -7.88
C VAL A 211 3.67 -14.48 -7.53
N SER A 212 2.71 -15.37 -7.74
CA SER A 212 2.89 -16.80 -7.56
C SER A 212 2.50 -17.54 -8.83
N THR A 213 3.30 -18.51 -9.24
CA THR A 213 2.96 -19.41 -10.36
C THR A 213 1.81 -20.37 -10.01
N THR A 214 1.44 -20.46 -8.73
CA THR A 214 0.31 -21.27 -8.24
C THR A 214 -0.96 -20.45 -8.04
N ASP A 215 -0.99 -19.22 -8.54
CA ASP A 215 -2.18 -18.38 -8.60
C ASP A 215 -3.21 -18.99 -9.57
N PHE A 216 -4.42 -19.27 -9.09
CA PHE A 216 -5.50 -19.82 -9.91
C PHE A 216 -6.33 -18.75 -10.61
N LEU A 217 -6.29 -17.52 -10.13
CA LEU A 217 -7.14 -16.42 -10.57
C LEU A 217 -6.45 -15.63 -11.68
N VAL A 218 -5.24 -15.15 -11.45
CA VAL A 218 -4.53 -14.26 -12.37
C VAL A 218 -3.57 -15.08 -13.22
N THR A 219 -4.12 -15.64 -14.30
CA THR A 219 -3.41 -16.58 -15.17
C THR A 219 -3.36 -16.10 -16.64
N PRO A 220 -2.23 -16.31 -17.36
CA PRO A 220 -0.93 -16.72 -16.83
C PRO A 220 -0.34 -15.65 -15.90
N THR A 221 0.49 -16.05 -14.94
CA THR A 221 1.08 -15.17 -13.91
C THR A 221 1.77 -13.93 -14.47
N SER A 222 2.31 -14.01 -15.69
CA SER A 222 2.94 -12.87 -16.37
C SER A 222 2.00 -11.70 -16.66
N THR A 223 0.67 -11.89 -16.63
CA THR A 223 -0.29 -10.79 -16.77
C THR A 223 -0.26 -9.83 -15.60
N SER A 224 0.30 -10.25 -14.46
CA SER A 224 0.51 -9.39 -13.31
C SER A 224 1.72 -8.47 -13.44
N PHE A 225 2.68 -8.79 -14.31
CA PHE A 225 3.89 -7.99 -14.40
C PHE A 225 3.60 -6.56 -14.85
N LEU A 226 4.45 -5.64 -14.40
CA LEU A 226 4.53 -4.29 -14.94
C LEU A 226 5.82 -4.10 -15.75
N THR A 227 5.81 -3.15 -16.67
CA THR A 227 6.96 -2.72 -17.46
C THR A 227 7.27 -1.25 -17.20
N GLY A 228 8.51 -0.93 -16.85
CA GLY A 228 8.95 0.44 -16.60
C GLY A 228 10.33 0.50 -15.93
N PRO A 229 10.95 1.70 -15.85
CA PRO A 229 12.31 1.86 -15.33
C PRO A 229 12.45 1.56 -13.83
N ASP A 230 11.38 1.77 -13.04
CA ASP A 230 11.38 1.59 -11.58
C ASP A 230 10.48 0.41 -11.14
N VAL A 231 10.45 -0.65 -11.93
CA VAL A 231 9.66 -1.86 -11.66
C VAL A 231 10.54 -3.02 -11.20
N ARG A 232 10.14 -3.67 -10.12
CA ARG A 232 10.62 -4.99 -9.72
C ARG A 232 9.48 -6.00 -9.73
N ASN A 233 9.51 -6.94 -10.68
CA ASN A 233 8.62 -8.11 -10.68
C ASN A 233 9.31 -9.27 -9.96
N ILE A 234 8.63 -9.89 -9.00
CA ILE A 234 9.12 -11.00 -8.17
C ILE A 234 8.17 -12.18 -8.34
N VAL A 235 8.70 -13.32 -8.75
CA VAL A 235 7.98 -14.59 -8.77
C VAL A 235 8.44 -15.42 -7.58
N ILE A 236 7.54 -15.77 -6.67
CA ILE A 236 7.90 -16.51 -5.43
C ILE A 236 8.67 -17.80 -5.77
N GLN A 237 8.24 -18.53 -6.80
CA GLN A 237 8.81 -19.82 -7.15
C GLN A 237 10.21 -19.73 -7.79
N ASP A 238 10.67 -18.56 -8.24
CA ASP A 238 12.03 -18.39 -8.74
C ASP A 238 13.06 -18.51 -7.60
N GLU A 239 12.72 -18.01 -6.41
CA GLU A 239 13.59 -18.07 -5.21
C GLU A 239 13.19 -19.21 -4.26
N HIS A 240 11.93 -19.64 -4.30
CA HIS A 240 11.37 -20.68 -3.43
C HIS A 240 10.70 -21.81 -4.25
N PRO A 241 11.49 -22.64 -4.97
CA PRO A 241 10.93 -23.73 -5.77
C PRO A 241 10.10 -24.70 -4.93
N GLY A 242 8.93 -25.09 -5.45
CA GLY A 242 8.03 -26.05 -4.79
C GLY A 242 7.11 -25.47 -3.71
N VAL A 243 7.26 -24.19 -3.37
CA VAL A 243 6.31 -23.50 -2.48
C VAL A 243 5.00 -23.20 -3.20
N PHE A 244 3.89 -23.53 -2.55
CA PHE A 244 2.54 -23.28 -3.04
C PHE A 244 1.90 -22.12 -2.26
N VAL A 245 1.74 -20.98 -2.92
CA VAL A 245 1.06 -19.80 -2.37
C VAL A 245 -0.02 -19.40 -3.37
N GLY A 246 -1.27 -19.76 -3.09
CA GLY A 246 -2.40 -19.41 -3.93
C GLY A 246 -2.72 -17.91 -3.91
N HIS A 247 -3.64 -17.48 -4.78
CA HIS A 247 -4.03 -16.08 -4.95
C HIS A 247 -4.32 -15.37 -3.62
N ILE A 248 -5.25 -15.91 -2.83
CA ILE A 248 -5.62 -15.34 -1.51
C ILE A 248 -4.47 -15.42 -0.51
N GLN A 249 -3.68 -16.49 -0.56
CA GLN A 249 -2.61 -16.73 0.41
C GLN A 249 -1.49 -15.71 0.29
N LEU A 250 -1.27 -15.06 -0.87
CA LEU A 250 -0.27 -14.00 -1.03
C LEU A 250 -0.43 -12.87 0.00
N ALA A 251 -1.63 -12.60 0.49
CA ALA A 251 -1.88 -11.57 1.51
C ALA A 251 -1.56 -12.01 2.95
N TYR A 252 -1.31 -13.30 3.18
CA TYR A 252 -1.11 -13.89 4.52
C TYR A 252 0.19 -14.70 4.64
N ASP A 253 0.75 -15.14 3.52
CA ASP A 253 1.90 -16.03 3.46
C ASP A 253 3.18 -15.31 3.93
N PRO A 254 3.96 -15.91 4.86
CA PRO A 254 5.16 -15.27 5.41
C PRO A 254 6.21 -14.87 4.37
N ILE A 255 6.37 -15.62 3.26
CA ILE A 255 7.34 -15.29 2.21
C ILE A 255 6.89 -14.03 1.49
N SER A 256 5.62 -13.98 1.10
CA SER A 256 4.99 -12.82 0.46
C SER A 256 5.09 -11.57 1.32
N ILE A 257 4.81 -11.71 2.62
CA ILE A 257 4.94 -10.64 3.62
C ILE A 257 6.39 -10.18 3.78
N GLY A 258 7.35 -11.11 3.69
CA GLY A 258 8.78 -10.80 3.68
C GLY A 258 9.15 -9.87 2.52
N TYR A 259 8.69 -10.16 1.30
CA TYR A 259 8.92 -9.30 0.14
C TYR A 259 8.23 -7.93 0.28
N VAL A 260 7.01 -7.88 0.82
CA VAL A 260 6.33 -6.59 1.10
C VAL A 260 7.15 -5.77 2.08
N THR A 261 7.59 -6.36 3.19
CA THR A 261 8.39 -5.67 4.21
C THR A 261 9.71 -5.17 3.64
N ALA A 262 10.40 -5.99 2.84
CA ALA A 262 11.66 -5.61 2.20
C ALA A 262 11.49 -4.49 1.16
N ALA A 263 10.35 -4.44 0.47
CA ALA A 263 10.05 -3.36 -0.48
C ALA A 263 9.81 -2.01 0.22
N LEU A 264 9.21 -2.03 1.41
CA LEU A 264 8.88 -0.84 2.21
C LEU A 264 10.04 -0.31 3.06
N ALA A 265 11.16 -1.04 3.14
CA ALA A 265 12.35 -0.65 3.88
C ALA A 265 13.16 0.45 3.18
#